data_AF-A0AAX2LF97-F1
#
_entry.id   AF-A0AAX2LF97-F1
#
_cell.length_a   1.000
_cell.length_b   1.000
_cell.length_c   1.000
_cell.angle_alpha   90.00
_cell.angle_beta   90.00
_cell.angle_gamma   90.00
#
_symmetry.space_group_name_H-M   'P 1'
#
loop_
_entity.id
_entity.type
_entity.pdbx_description
1 polymer ?
#
loop_
_entity_poly.entity_id
_entity_poly.type
_entity_poly.pdbx_seq_one_letter_code
_entity_poly.pdbx_strand_id
1 'polypeptide(L)'
;MITTDFINEQLLTDYISKHLSTKNIIFYSYYLLTDDIYAIKDLNPDLIITHQKLIPFVKKKLSSEAIVADFDNVNTHVYIRRIHDIVLSIEENHYQQYIQEYFNQ
;
A
#
# COMPACT_ATOMS: atom_id res chain seq x y z
N MET A 1 -4.32 -2.02 2.29
CA MET A 1 -3.68 -3.33 2.13
C MET A 1 -4.76 -4.35 1.84
N ILE A 2 -4.66 -5.08 0.73
CA ILE A 2 -5.61 -6.15 0.39
C ILE A 2 -4.80 -7.44 0.36
N THR A 3 -5.08 -8.38 1.25
CA THR A 3 -4.37 -9.65 1.27
C THR A 3 -5.36 -10.81 1.22
N THR A 4 -5.00 -11.83 0.45
CA THR A 4 -5.76 -13.10 0.41
C THR A 4 -5.29 -14.10 1.46
N ASP A 5 -4.20 -13.80 2.15
CA ASP A 5 -3.55 -14.72 3.08
C ASP A 5 -3.25 -14.00 4.41
N PHE A 6 -3.68 -14.61 5.51
CA PHE A 6 -3.46 -14.16 6.88
C PHE A 6 -1.97 -14.05 7.22
N ILE A 7 -1.13 -14.98 6.74
CA ILE A 7 0.32 -14.97 6.98
C ILE A 7 0.94 -13.73 6.33
N ASN A 8 0.51 -13.40 5.11
CA ASN A 8 0.98 -12.20 4.41
C ASN A 8 0.51 -10.92 5.11
N GLU A 9 -0.71 -10.90 5.64
CA GLU A 9 -1.19 -9.77 6.45
C GLU A 9 -0.30 -9.54 7.66
N GLN A 10 -0.05 -10.60 8.43
CA GLN A 10 0.64 -10.49 9.70
C GLN A 10 2.11 -10.09 9.51
N LEU A 11 2.81 -10.71 8.55
CA LEU A 11 4.20 -10.34 8.21
C LEU A 11 4.33 -8.89 7.77
N LEU A 12 3.38 -8.43 6.94
CA LEU A 12 3.42 -7.07 6.39
C LEU A 12 3.05 -6.04 7.45
N THR A 13 2.05 -6.32 8.29
CA THR A 13 1.67 -5.49 9.44
C THR A 13 2.84 -5.36 10.43
N ASP A 14 3.51 -6.46 10.74
CA ASP A 14 4.69 -6.47 11.62
C ASP A 14 5.84 -5.65 11.03
N TYR A 15 6.11 -5.81 9.73
CA TYR A 15 7.15 -5.05 9.04
C TYR A 15 6.85 -3.55 9.07
N ILE A 16 5.65 -3.18 8.64
CA ILE A 16 5.18 -1.80 8.60
C ILE A 16 5.30 -1.14 9.98
N SER A 17 4.80 -1.81 11.02
CA SER A 17 4.79 -1.27 12.38
C SER A 17 6.20 -1.06 12.95
N LYS A 18 7.19 -1.83 12.49
CA LYS A 18 8.58 -1.75 12.94
C LYS A 18 9.41 -0.73 12.18
N HIS A 19 9.08 -0.47 10.92
CA HIS A 19 9.97 0.25 10.00
C HIS A 19 9.37 1.53 9.42
N LEU A 20 8.05 1.71 9.46
CA LEU A 20 7.38 2.88 8.91
C LEU A 20 6.72 3.70 10.01
N SER A 21 6.71 5.02 9.85
CA SER A 21 6.07 5.93 10.81
C SER A 21 4.55 5.79 10.75
N THR A 22 3.95 5.28 11.82
CA THR A 22 2.48 5.20 11.96
C THR A 22 1.82 6.56 12.18
N LYS A 23 2.59 7.65 12.35
CA LYS A 23 2.05 9.01 12.49
C LYS A 23 1.58 9.61 11.17
N ASN A 24 2.23 9.22 10.08
CA ASN A 24 2.00 9.83 8.76
C ASN A 24 1.36 8.86 7.77
N ILE A 25 1.34 7.56 8.08
CA ILE A 25 0.81 6.53 7.19
C ILE A 25 -0.36 5.85 7.87
N ILE A 26 -1.52 5.88 7.20
CA ILE A 26 -2.74 5.21 7.64
C ILE A 26 -2.83 3.86 6.95
N PHE A 27 -2.97 2.80 7.73
CA PHE A 27 -3.04 1.43 7.22
C PHE A 27 -4.46 0.88 7.36
N TYR A 28 -4.95 0.29 6.27
CA TYR A 28 -6.20 -0.47 6.23
C TYR A 28 -5.90 -1.88 5.77
N SER A 29 -6.38 -2.90 6.47
CA SER A 29 -6.33 -4.29 6.01
C SER A 29 -7.69 -4.70 5.44
N TYR A 30 -7.66 -5.41 4.31
CA TYR A 30 -8.83 -5.96 3.65
C TYR A 30 -8.59 -7.42 3.30
N TYR A 31 -9.54 -8.24 3.69
CA TYR A 31 -9.60 -9.66 3.45
C TYR A 31 -10.65 -9.96 2.37
N LEU A 32 -10.19 -10.54 1.26
CA LEU A 32 -11.03 -10.76 0.07
C LEU A 32 -12.32 -11.54 0.32
N LEU A 33 -12.33 -12.43 1.32
CA LEU A 33 -13.45 -13.32 1.59
C LEU A 33 -14.46 -12.76 2.61
N THR A 34 -14.05 -11.79 3.43
CA THR A 34 -14.85 -11.34 4.58
C THR A 34 -15.22 -9.87 4.51
N ASP A 35 -14.39 -9.06 3.85
CA ASP A 35 -14.54 -7.61 3.89
C ASP A 35 -15.20 -7.12 2.59
N ASP A 36 -15.91 -6.00 2.69
CA ASP A 36 -16.37 -5.28 1.50
C ASP A 36 -15.19 -4.56 0.86
N ILE A 37 -14.44 -5.32 0.04
CA ILE A 37 -13.27 -4.82 -0.68
C ILE A 37 -13.61 -3.70 -1.68
N TYR A 38 -14.88 -3.48 -2.03
CA TYR A 38 -15.25 -2.40 -2.95
C TYR A 38 -15.20 -1.02 -2.28
N ALA A 39 -15.30 -0.96 -0.95
CA ALA A 39 -15.13 0.27 -0.16
C ALA A 39 -13.72 0.89 -0.30
N ILE A 40 -12.76 0.15 -0.82
CA ILE A 40 -11.38 0.62 -1.05
C ILE A 40 -11.33 1.80 -2.03
N LYS A 41 -12.30 1.87 -2.96
CA LYS A 41 -12.45 3.02 -3.87
C LYS A 41 -12.59 4.34 -3.12
N ASP A 42 -13.39 4.30 -2.05
CA ASP A 42 -13.76 5.48 -1.31
C ASP A 42 -12.63 5.98 -0.41
N LEU A 43 -11.63 5.13 -0.14
CA LEU A 43 -10.43 5.47 0.62
C LEU A 43 -9.40 6.28 -0.17
N ASN A 44 -9.47 6.28 -1.50
CA ASN A 44 -8.47 6.88 -2.40
C ASN A 44 -7.00 6.59 -1.98
N PRO A 45 -6.58 5.31 -1.91
CA PRO A 45 -5.27 4.95 -1.38
C PRO A 45 -4.12 5.31 -2.33
N ASP A 46 -3.02 5.81 -1.80
CA ASP A 46 -1.77 6.03 -2.57
C ASP A 46 -1.11 4.71 -2.99
N LEU A 47 -1.18 3.70 -2.09
CA LEU A 47 -0.56 2.39 -2.27
C LEU A 47 -1.51 1.25 -1.86
N ILE A 48 -1.68 0.28 -2.75
CA ILE A 48 -2.32 -1.00 -2.48
C ILE A 48 -1.28 -2.11 -2.59
N ILE A 49 -1.04 -2.80 -1.48
CA ILE A 49 -0.21 -4.01 -1.45
C ILE A 49 -1.13 -5.22 -1.53
N THR A 50 -0.85 -6.14 -2.46
CA THR A 50 -1.66 -7.34 -2.73
C THR A 50 -0.82 -8.49 -3.28
N HIS A 51 -1.37 -9.71 -3.31
CA HIS A 51 -0.75 -10.81 -4.03
C HIS A 51 -0.70 -10.52 -5.56
N GLN A 52 0.39 -10.90 -6.24
CA GLN A 52 0.64 -10.61 -7.66
C GLN A 52 -0.54 -10.99 -8.58
N LYS A 53 -1.14 -12.17 -8.35
CA LYS A 53 -2.29 -12.67 -9.12
C LYS A 53 -3.53 -11.77 -9.08
N LEU A 54 -3.64 -10.92 -8.05
CA LEU A 54 -4.78 -10.02 -7.87
C LEU A 54 -4.55 -8.62 -8.44
N ILE A 55 -3.31 -8.26 -8.82
CA ILE A 55 -3.00 -6.93 -9.37
C ILE A 55 -3.96 -6.54 -10.52
N PRO A 56 -4.24 -7.42 -11.52
CA PRO A 56 -5.15 -7.07 -12.59
C PRO A 56 -6.57 -6.74 -12.09
N PHE A 57 -7.04 -7.47 -11.08
CA PHE A 57 -8.34 -7.22 -10.46
C PHE A 57 -8.33 -5.89 -9.70
N VAL A 58 -7.34 -5.64 -8.85
CA VAL A 58 -7.21 -4.40 -8.09
C VAL A 58 -7.21 -3.19 -9.01
N LYS A 59 -6.34 -3.17 -10.03
CA LYS A 59 -6.23 -2.06 -10.98
C LYS A 59 -7.52 -1.81 -11.78
N LYS A 60 -8.21 -2.88 -12.17
CA LYS A 60 -9.42 -2.79 -13.00
C LYS A 60 -10.68 -2.48 -12.20
N LYS A 61 -10.77 -2.97 -10.96
CA LYS A 61 -12.03 -3.02 -10.22
C LYS A 61 -12.03 -2.20 -8.94
N LEU A 62 -10.87 -1.90 -8.35
CA LEU A 62 -10.78 -1.25 -7.04
C LEU A 62 -10.12 0.12 -7.10
N SER A 63 -8.97 0.28 -7.76
CA SER A 63 -8.37 1.61 -7.95
C SER A 63 -7.43 1.59 -9.15
N SER A 64 -7.71 2.43 -10.15
CA SER A 64 -6.85 2.60 -11.34
C SER A 64 -5.66 3.50 -11.06
N GLU A 65 -5.82 4.46 -10.15
CA GLU A 65 -4.82 5.51 -9.88
C GLU A 65 -3.81 5.10 -8.81
N ALA A 66 -4.19 4.22 -7.88
CA ALA A 66 -3.30 3.77 -6.81
C ALA A 66 -2.08 3.01 -7.36
N ILE A 67 -0.93 3.22 -6.73
CA ILE A 67 0.23 2.36 -6.96
C ILE A 67 -0.12 0.98 -6.41
N VAL A 68 0.06 -0.08 -7.21
CA VAL A 68 -0.21 -1.46 -6.78
C VAL A 68 1.09 -2.25 -6.72
N ALA A 69 1.46 -2.68 -5.51
CA ALA A 69 2.65 -3.49 -5.25
C ALA A 69 2.27 -4.94 -4.96
N ASP A 70 3.12 -5.86 -5.43
CA ASP A 70 3.02 -7.27 -5.09
C ASP A 70 3.67 -7.58 -3.73
N PHE A 71 3.11 -8.58 -3.05
CA PHE A 71 3.71 -9.20 -1.88
C PHE A 71 3.45 -10.71 -1.86
N ASP A 72 4.45 -11.47 -1.45
CA ASP A 72 4.41 -12.93 -1.29
C ASP A 72 5.24 -13.33 -0.05
N ASN A 73 4.90 -14.48 0.55
CA ASN A 73 5.67 -15.10 1.63
C ASN A 73 6.96 -15.75 1.15
N VAL A 74 7.14 -15.91 -0.18
CA VAL A 74 8.40 -16.34 -0.78
C VAL A 74 9.29 -15.11 -1.04
N ASN A 75 10.57 -15.14 -0.64
CA ASN A 75 11.52 -14.02 -0.82
C ASN A 75 11.04 -12.68 -0.22
N THR A 76 10.36 -12.74 0.92
CA THR A 76 9.71 -11.58 1.58
C THR A 76 10.61 -10.34 1.73
N HIS A 77 11.90 -10.51 1.95
CA HIS A 77 12.86 -9.40 2.07
C HIS A 77 12.94 -8.52 0.80
N VAL A 78 12.76 -9.11 -0.40
CA VAL A 78 12.76 -8.38 -1.68
C VAL A 78 11.50 -7.53 -1.78
N TYR A 79 10.34 -8.11 -1.49
CA TYR A 79 9.06 -7.42 -1.52
C TYR A 79 9.01 -6.28 -0.51
N ILE A 80 9.50 -6.56 0.71
CA ILE A 80 9.65 -5.57 1.77
C ILE A 80 10.48 -4.37 1.31
N ARG A 81 11.67 -4.61 0.73
CA ARG A 81 12.53 -3.52 0.26
C ARG A 81 11.83 -2.70 -0.83
N ARG A 82 11.18 -3.38 -1.78
CA ARG A 82 10.44 -2.70 -2.85
C ARG A 82 9.30 -1.84 -2.32
N ILE A 83 8.54 -2.34 -1.34
CA ILE A 83 7.45 -1.59 -0.71
C ILE A 83 8.01 -0.37 0.02
N HIS A 84 9.12 -0.51 0.73
CA HIS A 84 9.79 0.59 1.40
C HIS A 84 10.23 1.69 0.42
N ASP A 85 10.86 1.31 -0.71
CA ASP A 85 11.29 2.27 -1.72
C ASP A 85 10.09 3.02 -2.36
N ILE A 86 8.96 2.34 -2.54
CA ILE A 86 7.70 2.96 -3.01
C ILE A 86 7.17 3.95 -1.98
N VAL A 87 7.12 3.58 -0.70
CA VAL A 87 6.64 4.46 0.37
C VAL A 87 7.49 5.72 0.46
N LEU A 88 8.82 5.59 0.44
CA LEU A 88 9.72 6.75 0.43
C LEU A 88 9.46 7.66 -0.77
N SER A 89 9.26 7.10 -1.96
CA SER A 89 8.95 7.89 -3.15
C SER A 89 7.62 8.65 -3.03
N ILE A 90 6.60 8.06 -2.40
CA ILE A 90 5.31 8.73 -2.14
C ILE A 90 5.52 9.89 -1.16
N GLU A 91 6.22 9.65 -0.05
CA GLU A 91 6.51 10.69 0.95
C GLU A 91 7.31 11.85 0.35
N GLU A 92 8.33 11.55 -0.46
CA GLU A 92 9.11 12.56 -1.19
C GLU A 92 8.22 13.38 -2.13
N ASN A 93 7.34 12.73 -2.90
CA ASN A 93 6.42 13.44 -3.81
C ASN A 93 5.46 14.36 -3.05
N HIS A 94 4.85 13.89 -1.96
CA HIS A 94 3.99 14.72 -1.12
C HIS A 94 4.74 15.90 -0.51
N TYR A 95 5.98 15.69 -0.06
CA TYR A 95 6.81 16.77 0.46
C TYR A 95 7.16 17.82 -0.61
N GLN A 96 7.48 17.39 -1.84
CA GLN A 96 7.73 18.31 -2.95
C GLN A 96 6.50 19.13 -3.33
N GLN A 97 5.32 18.49 -3.37
CA GLN A 97 4.04 19.18 -3.60
C GLN A 97 3.78 20.23 -2.53
N TYR A 98 3.97 19.87 -1.25
CA TYR A 98 3.84 20.81 -0.14
C TYR A 98 4.81 22.01 -0.27
N ILE A 99 6.08 21.78 -0.65
CA ILE A 99 7.00 22.89 -0.89
C ILE A 99 6.49 23.80 -2.01
N GLN A 100 6.03 23.23 -3.12
CA GLN A 100 5.55 24.00 -4.26
C GLN A 100 4.31 24.83 -3.93
N GLU A 101 3.36 24.27 -3.20
CA GLU A 101 2.10 24.94 -2.83
C GLU A 101 2.30 26.11 -1.87
N TYR A 102 3.24 25.98 -0.91
CA TYR A 102 3.38 26.93 0.21
C TYR A 102 4.57 27.88 0.09
N PHE A 103 5.60 27.55 -0.70
CA PHE A 103 6.83 28.36 -0.78
C PHE A 103 7.14 28.92 -2.17
N ASN A 104 6.45 28.46 -3.22
CA ASN A 104 6.64 28.95 -4.60
C ASN A 104 5.44 29.78 -5.13
N GLN A 105 4.61 30.32 -4.22
CA GLN A 105 3.67 31.42 -4.51
C GLN A 105 4.40 32.76 -4.50
#